data_AF-A0A448B684-F1
#
_entry.id   AF-A0A448B684-F1
#
_cell.length_a   1.000
_cell.length_b   1.000
_cell.length_c   1.000
_cell.angle_alpha   90.00
_cell.angle_beta   90.00
_cell.angle_gamma   90.00
#
_symmetry.space_group_name_H-M   'P 1'
#
loop_
_entity.id
_entity.type
_entity.pdbx_description
1 polymer ?
#
loop_
_entity_poly.entity_id
_entity_poly.type
_entity_poly.pdbx_seq_one_letter_code
_entity_poly.pdbx_strand_id
1 'polypeptide(L)'
;MYNVLIRPLQKEDALISYQWRNDPEVWKFTGSRPDIEITKEIEFEWIVKVLQDEKSKRFAILCDSEYIGNVHLNNIENNTAEFHIFIGNKDFWGKGISQLATYQILYYAKEVLKFSEIYLYVKPENIAAVESYKRNNFVVTEENPGNVKMSLQLSQLKKTTVSIFVMVYNHGQYLKDCLDSLLEQKTNFNYDIVVGEDCSKDNSREILLNYQKLYPGKFKLLLHPNNIGAVDNQNMTYENCSGKYIAICEGDDYWIDALKLQKQIDFLEKNPEYSLTFHKIKEITTREERFSYDNPNEEKTYTLEDLSKENFIVTVSVVFRKNFEKLPEWMKYSPIGDYPLHLLNASFGLIKYFPEEMAAYRVGSGIWSTQNTVDQIVNTMFSLKFLLQHFKNNKDVFDNLKTQYITCQQALLRPFEEKRALEIKIKDYNYLEKNISLNYLLKMLQTKFLKKLRLKN
;
A
#
# COMPACT_ATOMS: atom_id res chain seq x y z
N MET A 1 -10.06 -1.32 -17.98
CA MET A 1 -10.28 -1.17 -16.52
C MET A 1 -10.25 0.29 -16.18
N TYR A 2 -10.91 0.69 -15.10
CA TYR A 2 -11.08 2.09 -14.72
C TYR A 2 -10.30 2.38 -13.44
N ASN A 3 -9.71 3.57 -13.35
CA ASN A 3 -9.29 4.11 -12.07
C ASN A 3 -10.49 4.81 -11.43
N VAL A 4 -10.98 4.28 -10.30
CA VAL A 4 -12.14 4.85 -9.60
C VAL A 4 -11.70 5.38 -8.24
N LEU A 5 -11.96 6.66 -8.00
CA LEU A 5 -11.64 7.35 -6.75
C LEU A 5 -12.85 8.14 -6.26
N ILE A 6 -12.89 8.42 -4.96
CA ILE A 6 -13.80 9.43 -4.41
C ILE A 6 -12.99 10.59 -3.83
N ARG A 7 -13.53 11.80 -3.98
CA ARG A 7 -12.99 13.01 -3.34
C ARG A 7 -14.12 13.84 -2.75
N PRO A 8 -13.87 14.71 -1.75
CA PRO A 8 -14.89 15.65 -1.30
C PRO A 8 -15.52 16.40 -2.48
N LEU A 9 -16.83 16.58 -2.43
CA LEU A 9 -17.57 17.36 -3.42
C LEU A 9 -17.09 18.81 -3.39
N GLN A 10 -16.98 19.43 -4.55
CA GLN A 10 -16.53 20.81 -4.72
C GLN A 10 -17.61 21.64 -5.40
N LYS A 11 -17.61 22.97 -5.19
CA LYS A 11 -18.62 23.86 -5.77
C LYS A 11 -18.57 23.88 -7.30
N GLU A 12 -17.39 23.67 -7.88
CA GLU A 12 -17.17 23.59 -9.32
C GLU A 12 -17.84 22.38 -9.96
N ASP A 13 -18.14 21.32 -9.18
CA ASP A 13 -18.85 20.12 -9.67
C ASP A 13 -20.26 20.45 -10.15
N ALA A 14 -20.84 21.58 -9.69
CA ALA A 14 -22.12 22.10 -10.16
C ALA A 14 -22.13 22.36 -11.68
N LEU A 15 -20.97 22.63 -12.30
CA LEU A 15 -20.85 22.85 -13.75
C LEU A 15 -21.19 21.60 -14.58
N ILE A 16 -21.20 20.43 -13.95
CA ILE A 16 -21.47 19.15 -14.57
C ILE A 16 -22.75 18.55 -13.97
N SER A 17 -22.88 18.50 -12.64
CA SER A 17 -23.96 17.77 -11.97
C SER A 17 -25.35 18.31 -12.28
N TYR A 18 -25.50 19.61 -12.56
CA TYR A 18 -26.79 20.21 -12.93
C TYR A 18 -27.43 19.54 -14.15
N GLN A 19 -26.62 19.03 -15.09
CA GLN A 19 -27.13 18.34 -16.28
C GLN A 19 -27.80 17.03 -15.89
N TRP A 20 -27.16 16.25 -15.03
CA TRP A 20 -27.69 14.98 -14.53
C TRP A 20 -28.92 15.18 -13.63
N ARG A 21 -29.01 16.32 -12.96
CA ARG A 21 -30.17 16.71 -12.12
C ARG A 21 -31.43 16.94 -12.96
N ASN A 22 -31.27 17.30 -14.23
CA ASN A 22 -32.38 17.48 -15.17
C ASN A 22 -32.68 16.23 -16.01
N ASP A 23 -31.83 15.19 -15.99
CA ASP A 23 -32.05 13.96 -16.76
C ASP A 23 -33.04 13.02 -16.04
N PRO A 24 -34.26 12.79 -16.58
CA PRO A 24 -35.25 11.93 -15.95
C PRO A 24 -34.79 10.48 -15.76
N GLU A 25 -33.90 9.97 -16.62
CA GLU A 25 -33.40 8.60 -16.51
C GLU A 25 -32.49 8.42 -15.31
N VAL A 26 -31.66 9.42 -14.99
CA VAL A 26 -30.80 9.41 -13.80
C VAL A 26 -31.65 9.32 -12.52
N TRP A 27 -32.82 9.96 -12.51
CA TRP A 27 -33.71 10.00 -11.34
C TRP A 27 -34.80 8.92 -11.32
N LYS A 28 -34.91 8.08 -12.37
CA LYS A 28 -35.98 7.07 -12.55
C LYS A 28 -36.25 6.24 -11.28
N PHE A 29 -35.19 5.83 -10.59
CA PHE A 29 -35.28 4.98 -9.40
C PHE A 29 -35.05 5.70 -8.07
N THR A 30 -34.96 7.03 -8.10
CA THR A 30 -34.77 7.86 -6.91
C THR A 30 -36.08 8.54 -6.53
N GLY A 31 -36.27 8.84 -5.24
CA GLY A 31 -37.50 9.48 -4.74
C GLY A 31 -37.50 11.02 -4.79
N SER A 32 -36.41 11.64 -5.26
CA SER A 32 -36.13 13.07 -5.02
C SER A 32 -35.87 13.86 -6.30
N ARG A 33 -36.54 13.48 -7.40
CA ARG A 33 -36.44 14.22 -8.66
C ARG A 33 -36.90 15.68 -8.43
N PRO A 34 -36.14 16.70 -8.86
CA PRO A 34 -36.60 18.08 -8.80
C PRO A 34 -37.83 18.32 -9.69
N ASP A 35 -38.82 19.04 -9.16
CA ASP A 35 -40.00 19.49 -9.92
C ASP A 35 -39.74 20.74 -10.77
N ILE A 36 -38.55 21.34 -10.63
CA ILE A 36 -38.09 22.51 -11.36
C ILE A 36 -36.86 22.17 -12.20
N GLU A 37 -36.64 22.93 -13.26
CA GLU A 37 -35.38 22.89 -14.00
C GLU A 37 -34.24 23.39 -13.10
N ILE A 38 -33.19 22.58 -12.97
CA ILE A 38 -32.01 22.90 -12.17
C ILE A 38 -31.01 23.64 -13.04
N THR A 39 -30.84 24.94 -12.81
CA THR A 39 -29.77 25.70 -13.45
C THR A 39 -28.43 25.45 -12.76
N LYS A 40 -27.34 25.91 -13.38
CA LYS A 40 -25.99 25.85 -12.79
C LYS A 40 -25.92 26.58 -11.45
N GLU A 41 -26.60 27.72 -11.36
CA GLU A 41 -26.63 28.58 -10.18
C GLU A 41 -27.39 27.89 -9.04
N ILE A 42 -28.54 27.28 -9.34
CA ILE A 42 -29.33 26.52 -8.36
C ILE A 42 -28.52 25.34 -7.80
N GLU A 43 -27.85 24.59 -8.68
CA GLU A 43 -27.02 23.47 -8.25
C GLU A 43 -25.81 23.95 -7.43
N PHE A 44 -25.18 25.05 -7.84
CA PHE A 44 -24.06 25.65 -7.11
C PHE A 44 -24.46 26.06 -5.69
N GLU A 45 -25.57 26.80 -5.53
CA GLU A 45 -26.09 27.19 -4.22
C GLU A 45 -26.45 25.97 -3.36
N TRP A 46 -27.03 24.94 -3.97
CA TRP A 46 -27.32 23.68 -3.29
C TRP A 46 -26.04 22.99 -2.80
N ILE A 47 -24.99 22.90 -3.63
CA ILE A 47 -23.70 22.31 -3.24
C ILE A 47 -23.10 23.09 -2.06
N VAL A 48 -23.07 24.43 -2.13
CA VAL A 48 -22.56 25.27 -1.03
C VAL A 48 -23.29 24.97 0.28
N LYS A 49 -24.62 24.84 0.22
CA LYS A 49 -25.44 24.52 1.39
C LYS A 49 -25.11 23.13 1.96
N VAL A 50 -25.04 22.09 1.14
CA VAL A 50 -24.79 20.72 1.64
C VAL A 50 -23.35 20.51 2.12
N LEU A 51 -22.38 21.29 1.64
CA LEU A 51 -21.00 21.24 2.14
C LEU A 51 -20.85 21.81 3.55
N GLN A 52 -21.81 22.61 4.02
CA GLN A 52 -21.87 23.15 5.38
C GLN A 52 -22.66 22.26 6.35
N ASP A 53 -23.37 21.24 5.84
CA ASP A 53 -24.19 20.36 6.66
C ASP A 53 -23.33 19.30 7.37
N GLU A 54 -23.23 19.43 8.69
CA GLU A 54 -22.48 18.48 9.51
C GLU A 54 -23.12 17.09 9.58
N LYS A 55 -24.43 16.99 9.33
CA LYS A 55 -25.17 15.73 9.29
C LYS A 55 -25.06 15.00 7.95
N SER A 56 -24.28 15.52 7.00
CA SER A 56 -23.95 14.80 5.78
C SER A 56 -22.48 14.90 5.38
N LYS A 57 -22.03 13.93 4.59
CA LYS A 57 -20.71 13.93 3.93
C LYS A 57 -20.91 13.58 2.46
N ARG A 58 -20.46 14.48 1.58
CA ARG A 58 -20.72 14.43 0.13
C ARG A 58 -19.40 14.25 -0.62
N PHE A 59 -19.37 13.28 -1.55
CA PHE A 59 -18.19 12.98 -2.34
C PHE A 59 -18.54 12.89 -3.83
N ALA A 60 -17.65 13.43 -4.65
CA ALA A 60 -17.62 13.21 -6.08
C ALA A 60 -16.97 11.85 -6.38
N ILE A 61 -17.54 11.11 -7.31
CA ILE A 61 -16.98 9.89 -7.88
C ILE A 61 -16.21 10.27 -9.14
N LEU A 62 -14.93 9.93 -9.15
CA LEU A 62 -14.04 10.13 -10.27
C LEU A 62 -13.77 8.81 -10.97
N CYS A 63 -13.81 8.80 -12.30
CA CYS A 63 -13.41 7.68 -13.13
C CYS A 63 -12.39 8.17 -14.17
N ASP A 64 -11.15 7.68 -14.10
CA ASP A 64 -10.05 8.19 -14.94
C ASP A 64 -9.94 9.73 -14.91
N SER A 65 -10.08 10.30 -13.70
CA SER A 65 -10.12 11.75 -13.40
C SER A 65 -11.36 12.52 -13.85
N GLU A 66 -12.30 11.88 -14.56
CA GLU A 66 -13.58 12.48 -14.92
C GLU A 66 -14.57 12.42 -13.75
N TYR A 67 -15.23 13.53 -13.43
CA TYR A 67 -16.34 13.55 -12.47
C TYR A 67 -17.60 12.97 -13.12
N ILE A 68 -18.09 11.86 -12.59
CA ILE A 68 -19.15 11.06 -13.25
C ILE A 68 -20.38 10.79 -12.37
N GLY A 69 -20.35 11.13 -11.09
CA GLY A 69 -21.43 10.83 -10.16
C GLY A 69 -21.12 11.20 -8.73
N ASN A 70 -22.05 10.95 -7.82
CA ASN A 70 -21.91 11.27 -6.41
C ASN A 70 -22.14 10.05 -5.52
N VAL A 71 -21.43 10.03 -4.39
CA VAL A 71 -21.69 9.12 -3.28
C VAL A 71 -21.73 9.92 -2.00
N HIS A 72 -22.66 9.61 -1.10
CA HIS A 72 -22.80 10.38 0.12
C HIS A 72 -23.39 9.58 1.28
N LEU A 73 -23.08 10.09 2.48
CA LEU A 73 -23.63 9.66 3.76
C LEU A 73 -24.50 10.80 4.29
N ASN A 74 -25.79 10.54 4.51
CA ASN A 74 -26.78 11.48 5.05
C ASN A 74 -27.25 11.01 6.42
N ASN A 75 -28.04 11.85 7.09
CA ASN A 75 -28.71 11.51 8.34
C ASN A 75 -27.73 10.92 9.37
N ILE A 76 -26.55 11.54 9.48
CA ILE A 76 -25.48 11.08 10.36
C ILE A 76 -25.88 11.31 11.81
N GLU A 77 -26.17 10.22 12.51
CA GLU A 77 -26.57 10.21 13.92
C GLU A 77 -26.09 8.92 14.59
N ASN A 78 -25.65 9.00 15.86
CA ASN A 78 -25.31 7.85 16.69
C ASN A 78 -24.37 6.80 16.02
N ASN A 79 -23.30 7.25 15.35
CA ASN A 79 -22.36 6.40 14.61
C ASN A 79 -22.99 5.59 13.47
N THR A 80 -24.10 6.07 12.91
CA THR A 80 -24.77 5.50 11.75
C THR A 80 -25.01 6.57 10.69
N ALA A 81 -25.20 6.14 9.45
CA ALA A 81 -25.57 7.04 8.36
C ALA A 81 -26.33 6.32 7.25
N GLU A 82 -27.14 7.09 6.53
CA GLU A 82 -27.83 6.65 5.33
C GLU A 82 -26.92 6.82 4.10
N PHE A 83 -26.66 5.73 3.39
CA PHE A 83 -25.85 5.71 2.18
C PHE A 83 -26.70 5.91 0.93
N HIS A 84 -26.16 6.71 0.02
CA HIS A 84 -26.73 6.97 -1.29
C HIS A 84 -25.63 7.10 -2.33
N ILE A 85 -25.92 6.64 -3.54
CA ILE A 85 -25.02 6.72 -4.67
C ILE A 85 -25.80 6.90 -5.97
N PHE A 86 -25.27 7.71 -6.88
CA PHE A 86 -25.73 7.73 -8.27
C PHE A 86 -24.57 8.01 -9.22
N ILE A 87 -24.65 7.45 -10.42
CA ILE A 87 -23.75 7.76 -11.53
C ILE A 87 -24.54 8.59 -12.52
N GLY A 88 -24.17 9.85 -12.68
CA GLY A 88 -24.88 10.78 -13.56
C GLY A 88 -24.47 10.64 -15.02
N ASN A 89 -23.19 10.38 -15.30
CA ASN A 89 -22.73 10.11 -16.66
C ASN A 89 -23.11 8.67 -17.08
N LYS A 90 -24.06 8.56 -18.01
CA LYS A 90 -24.64 7.29 -18.48
C LYS A 90 -23.66 6.40 -19.22
N ASP A 91 -22.59 6.96 -19.79
CA ASP A 91 -21.54 6.19 -20.47
C ASP A 91 -20.80 5.25 -19.50
N PHE A 92 -20.95 5.47 -18.19
CA PHE A 92 -20.31 4.69 -17.14
C PHE A 92 -21.23 3.68 -16.46
N TRP A 93 -22.49 3.58 -16.89
CA TRP A 93 -23.44 2.62 -16.34
C TRP A 93 -23.10 1.18 -16.70
N GLY A 94 -23.33 0.25 -15.76
CA GLY A 94 -23.05 -1.17 -15.95
C GLY A 94 -21.57 -1.56 -15.91
N LYS A 95 -20.64 -0.62 -15.68
CA LYS A 95 -19.19 -0.85 -15.73
C LYS A 95 -18.54 -1.22 -14.40
N GLY A 96 -19.33 -1.46 -13.35
CA GLY A 96 -18.84 -1.84 -12.01
C GLY A 96 -18.26 -0.69 -11.17
N ILE A 97 -18.34 0.56 -11.64
CA ILE A 97 -17.79 1.75 -10.96
C ILE A 97 -18.44 1.99 -9.59
N SER A 98 -19.76 1.83 -9.51
CA SER A 98 -20.50 1.99 -8.25
C SER A 98 -19.97 1.06 -7.16
N GLN A 99 -19.53 -0.15 -7.53
CA GLN A 99 -18.94 -1.12 -6.60
C GLN A 99 -17.67 -0.56 -5.97
N LEU A 100 -16.76 -0.02 -6.77
CA LEU A 100 -15.48 0.51 -6.30
C LEU A 100 -15.65 1.79 -5.47
N ALA A 101 -16.58 2.68 -5.85
CA ALA A 101 -16.92 3.86 -5.08
C ALA A 101 -17.59 3.49 -3.73
N THR A 102 -18.48 2.49 -3.74
CA THR A 102 -19.14 1.98 -2.52
C THR A 102 -18.10 1.44 -1.52
N TYR A 103 -17.13 0.65 -1.97
CA TYR A 103 -16.05 0.20 -1.08
C TYR A 103 -15.33 1.37 -0.41
N GLN A 104 -14.96 2.40 -1.18
CA GLN A 104 -14.21 3.54 -0.66
C GLN A 104 -14.99 4.31 0.41
N ILE A 105 -16.28 4.59 0.19
CA ILE A 105 -17.07 5.31 1.18
C ILE A 105 -17.36 4.48 2.44
N LEU A 106 -17.52 3.17 2.30
CA LEU A 106 -17.72 2.27 3.46
C LEU A 106 -16.45 2.18 4.30
N TYR A 107 -15.28 2.11 3.65
CA TYR A 107 -13.99 2.18 4.34
C TYR A 107 -13.77 3.53 5.01
N TYR A 108 -14.15 4.64 4.37
CA TYR A 108 -14.14 5.95 5.00
C TYR A 108 -15.06 6.01 6.24
N ALA A 109 -16.30 5.50 6.13
CA ALA A 109 -17.23 5.43 7.25
C ALA A 109 -16.67 4.63 8.43
N LYS A 110 -16.02 3.49 8.15
CA LYS A 110 -15.45 2.60 9.16
C LYS A 110 -14.18 3.18 9.78
N GLU A 111 -13.20 3.52 8.95
CA GLU A 111 -11.85 3.80 9.40
C GLU A 111 -11.66 5.25 9.82
N VAL A 112 -12.40 6.19 9.21
CA VAL A 112 -12.29 7.62 9.51
C VAL A 112 -13.41 8.09 10.43
N LEU A 113 -14.67 7.82 10.07
CA LEU A 113 -15.82 8.28 10.86
C LEU A 113 -16.14 7.38 12.06
N LYS A 114 -15.55 6.17 12.13
CA LYS A 114 -15.78 5.19 13.20
C LYS A 114 -17.24 4.78 13.37
N PHE A 115 -17.98 4.72 12.27
CA PHE A 115 -19.37 4.27 12.27
C PHE A 115 -19.46 2.76 12.54
N SER A 116 -20.58 2.34 13.14
CA SER A 116 -20.89 0.93 13.38
C SER A 116 -21.70 0.32 12.24
N GLU A 117 -22.62 1.10 11.67
CA GLU A 117 -23.58 0.64 10.66
C GLU A 117 -23.80 1.69 9.57
N ILE A 118 -24.01 1.20 8.35
CA ILE A 118 -24.53 1.98 7.23
C ILE A 118 -25.81 1.33 6.75
N TYR A 119 -26.86 2.14 6.52
CA TYR A 119 -28.13 1.68 5.96
C TYR A 119 -28.47 2.44 4.69
N LEU A 120 -29.39 1.92 3.89
CA LEU A 120 -29.87 2.55 2.66
C LEU A 120 -31.32 2.15 2.39
N TYR A 121 -31.99 2.95 1.56
CA TYR A 121 -33.28 2.61 0.98
C TYR A 121 -33.16 2.49 -0.54
N VAL A 122 -33.80 1.46 -1.10
CA VAL A 122 -33.79 1.20 -2.53
C VAL A 122 -35.15 0.73 -3.01
N LYS A 123 -35.59 1.24 -4.15
CA LYS A 123 -36.80 0.76 -4.82
C LYS A 123 -36.63 -0.72 -5.23
N PRO A 124 -37.55 -1.63 -4.89
CA PRO A 124 -37.45 -3.05 -5.24
C PRO A 124 -37.24 -3.30 -6.74
N GLU A 125 -37.77 -2.41 -7.60
CA GLU A 125 -37.68 -2.51 -9.06
C GLU A 125 -36.27 -2.20 -9.59
N ASN A 126 -35.40 -1.57 -8.79
CA ASN A 126 -34.01 -1.31 -9.15
C ASN A 126 -33.13 -2.53 -8.85
N ILE A 127 -33.38 -3.62 -9.58
CA ILE A 127 -32.69 -4.91 -9.41
C ILE A 127 -31.16 -4.75 -9.45
N ALA A 128 -30.65 -3.91 -10.36
CA ALA A 128 -29.21 -3.67 -10.49
C ALA A 128 -28.59 -3.06 -9.22
N ALA A 129 -29.26 -2.09 -8.59
CA ALA A 129 -28.79 -1.50 -7.34
C ALA A 129 -28.87 -2.50 -6.18
N VAL A 130 -29.99 -3.22 -6.05
CA VAL A 130 -30.17 -4.26 -5.01
C VAL A 130 -29.06 -5.30 -5.08
N GLU A 131 -28.76 -5.84 -6.26
CA GLU A 131 -27.68 -6.81 -6.44
C GLU A 131 -26.29 -6.20 -6.19
N SER A 132 -26.08 -4.93 -6.54
CA SER A 132 -24.86 -4.20 -6.19
C SER A 132 -24.67 -4.08 -4.67
N TYR A 133 -25.73 -3.79 -3.92
CA TYR A 133 -25.67 -3.67 -2.47
C TYR A 133 -25.42 -5.03 -1.80
N LYS A 134 -26.08 -6.09 -2.25
CA LYS A 134 -25.81 -7.47 -1.78
C LYS A 134 -24.35 -7.87 -1.99
N ARG A 135 -23.73 -7.51 -3.13
CA ARG A 135 -22.29 -7.75 -3.37
C ARG A 135 -21.37 -7.01 -2.41
N ASN A 136 -21.82 -5.89 -1.82
CA ASN A 136 -21.15 -5.16 -0.74
C ASN A 136 -21.58 -5.65 0.66
N ASN A 137 -22.21 -6.83 0.77
CA ASN A 137 -22.70 -7.45 1.99
C ASN A 137 -23.83 -6.69 2.71
N PHE A 138 -24.52 -5.75 2.05
CA PHE A 138 -25.75 -5.24 2.61
C PHE A 138 -26.80 -6.35 2.66
N VAL A 139 -27.50 -6.44 3.79
CA VAL A 139 -28.61 -7.38 4.01
C VAL A 139 -29.92 -6.62 4.07
N VAL A 140 -30.99 -7.23 3.55
CA VAL A 140 -32.34 -6.68 3.67
C VAL A 140 -32.77 -6.76 5.13
N THR A 141 -33.22 -5.64 5.70
CA THR A 141 -33.69 -5.56 7.09
C THR A 141 -35.19 -5.27 7.19
N GLU A 142 -35.75 -4.54 6.22
CA GLU A 142 -37.17 -4.22 6.15
C GLU A 142 -37.63 -4.19 4.68
N GLU A 143 -38.81 -4.75 4.39
CA GLU A 143 -39.42 -4.72 3.06
C GLU A 143 -40.77 -4.00 3.12
N ASN A 144 -40.92 -2.94 2.33
CA ASN A 144 -42.18 -2.23 2.14
C ASN A 144 -42.54 -2.19 0.64
N PRO A 145 -43.83 -2.09 0.27
CA PRO A 145 -44.27 -2.13 -1.14
C PRO A 145 -43.64 -1.10 -2.08
N GLY A 146 -43.04 -0.02 -1.57
CA GLY A 146 -42.37 1.00 -2.37
C GLY A 146 -40.87 1.18 -2.10
N ASN A 147 -40.30 0.52 -1.09
CA ASN A 147 -38.88 0.64 -0.73
C ASN A 147 -38.42 -0.54 0.14
N VAL A 148 -37.21 -1.01 -0.13
CA VAL A 148 -36.48 -1.98 0.69
C VAL A 148 -35.42 -1.23 1.49
N LYS A 149 -35.36 -1.48 2.79
CA LYS A 149 -34.26 -1.04 3.64
C LYS A 149 -33.20 -2.13 3.67
N MET A 150 -31.96 -1.74 3.43
CA MET A 150 -30.81 -2.63 3.58
C MET A 150 -29.78 -2.02 4.54
N SER A 151 -29.12 -2.85 5.32
CA SER A 151 -28.09 -2.44 6.28
C SER A 151 -26.81 -3.26 6.15
N LEU A 152 -25.70 -2.66 6.54
CA LEU A 152 -24.40 -3.30 6.68
C LEU A 152 -23.79 -2.91 8.02
N GLN A 153 -23.47 -3.91 8.84
CA GLN A 153 -22.61 -3.71 10.00
C GLN A 153 -21.15 -3.59 9.50
N LEU A 154 -20.48 -2.47 9.76
CA LEU A 154 -19.13 -2.21 9.22
C LEU A 154 -18.05 -3.16 9.79
N SER A 155 -18.35 -3.84 10.90
CA SER A 155 -17.57 -4.96 11.40
C SER A 155 -17.51 -6.15 10.42
N GLN A 156 -18.51 -6.29 9.54
CA GLN A 156 -18.63 -7.35 8.53
C GLN A 156 -18.08 -6.94 7.15
N LEU A 157 -17.55 -5.72 7.01
CA LEU A 157 -16.98 -5.26 5.74
C LEU A 157 -15.85 -6.19 5.31
N LYS A 158 -15.93 -6.72 4.08
CA LYS A 158 -14.89 -7.59 3.51
C LYS A 158 -13.54 -6.87 3.53
N LYS A 159 -12.48 -7.63 3.83
CA LYS A 159 -11.10 -7.15 3.79
C LYS A 159 -10.77 -6.62 2.39
N THR A 160 -9.98 -5.55 2.35
CA THR A 160 -9.34 -5.00 1.15
C THR A 160 -8.67 -6.14 0.37
N THR A 161 -8.70 -6.11 -0.97
CA THR A 161 -8.01 -7.13 -1.75
C THR A 161 -6.50 -6.94 -1.68
N VAL A 162 -6.02 -5.72 -1.93
CA VAL A 162 -4.60 -5.35 -1.91
C VAL A 162 -4.34 -4.22 -0.93
N SER A 163 -3.40 -4.40 -0.02
CA SER A 163 -2.81 -3.29 0.73
C SER A 163 -1.49 -2.88 0.10
N ILE A 164 -1.38 -1.62 -0.31
CA ILE A 164 -0.12 -1.04 -0.76
C ILE A 164 0.63 -0.57 0.48
N PHE A 165 1.74 -1.23 0.77
CA PHE A 165 2.63 -0.94 1.87
C PHE A 165 3.62 0.14 1.44
N VAL A 166 3.65 1.26 2.16
CA VAL A 166 4.52 2.41 1.87
C VAL A 166 5.26 2.83 3.14
N MET A 167 6.59 2.91 3.05
CA MET A 167 7.45 3.42 4.12
C MET A 167 7.93 4.82 3.75
N VAL A 168 7.84 5.75 4.72
CA VAL A 168 8.19 7.16 4.51
C VAL A 168 9.05 7.69 5.66
N TYR A 169 10.21 8.24 5.32
CA TYR A 169 11.04 9.04 6.21
C TYR A 169 11.85 10.06 5.42
N ASN A 170 11.51 11.34 5.50
CA ASN A 170 12.16 12.42 4.75
C ASN A 170 12.14 12.24 3.22
N HIS A 171 11.00 11.82 2.66
CA HIS A 171 10.83 11.59 1.22
C HIS A 171 10.02 12.69 0.52
N GLY A 172 9.89 13.89 1.11
CA GLY A 172 8.95 14.91 0.67
C GLY A 172 9.12 15.34 -0.80
N GLN A 173 10.35 15.33 -1.30
CA GLN A 173 10.65 15.65 -2.70
C GLN A 173 10.22 14.57 -3.71
N TYR A 174 10.01 13.33 -3.28
CA TYR A 174 9.65 12.18 -4.14
C TYR A 174 8.21 11.74 -3.96
N LEU A 175 7.63 12.07 -2.80
CA LEU A 175 6.39 11.46 -2.33
C LEU A 175 5.20 11.74 -3.25
N LYS A 176 5.17 12.89 -3.93
CA LYS A 176 4.10 13.20 -4.88
C LYS A 176 4.05 12.19 -6.04
N ASP A 177 5.20 11.91 -6.66
CA ASP A 177 5.32 10.93 -7.76
C ASP A 177 4.92 9.53 -7.27
N CYS A 178 5.36 9.17 -6.06
CA CYS A 178 4.96 7.92 -5.41
C CYS A 178 3.43 7.84 -5.31
N LEU A 179 2.81 8.75 -4.56
CA LEU A 179 1.38 8.69 -4.24
C LEU A 179 0.48 8.80 -5.48
N ASP A 180 0.82 9.66 -6.44
CA ASP A 180 0.08 9.79 -7.69
C ASP A 180 0.11 8.46 -8.48
N SER A 181 1.27 7.82 -8.60
CA SER A 181 1.39 6.54 -9.31
C SER A 181 0.60 5.40 -8.68
N LEU A 182 0.45 5.42 -7.34
CA LEU A 182 -0.37 4.44 -6.61
C LEU A 182 -1.86 4.68 -6.88
N LEU A 183 -2.29 5.93 -6.88
CA LEU A 183 -3.67 6.33 -7.17
C LEU A 183 -4.05 6.11 -8.63
N GLU A 184 -3.09 6.11 -9.55
CA GLU A 184 -3.30 5.86 -10.99
C GLU A 184 -3.63 4.40 -11.32
N GLN A 185 -3.49 3.47 -10.36
CA GLN A 185 -3.73 2.05 -10.60
C GLN A 185 -5.20 1.77 -10.98
N LYS A 186 -5.37 1.10 -12.13
CA LYS A 186 -6.66 0.70 -12.69
C LYS A 186 -6.93 -0.76 -12.36
N THR A 187 -7.88 -1.00 -11.45
CA THR A 187 -8.21 -2.33 -10.94
C THR A 187 -9.70 -2.61 -10.99
N ASN A 188 -10.08 -3.88 -11.03
CA ASN A 188 -11.47 -4.32 -10.83
C ASN A 188 -11.77 -4.70 -9.35
N PHE A 189 -10.79 -4.54 -8.47
CA PHE A 189 -10.88 -4.75 -7.02
C PHE A 189 -10.49 -3.49 -6.26
N ASN A 190 -10.88 -3.42 -4.98
CA ASN A 190 -10.46 -2.33 -4.11
C ASN A 190 -9.06 -2.58 -3.51
N TYR A 191 -8.32 -1.48 -3.31
CA TYR A 191 -7.05 -1.44 -2.60
C TYR A 191 -7.02 -0.25 -1.64
N ASP A 192 -6.20 -0.36 -0.59
CA ASP A 192 -5.86 0.70 0.36
C ASP A 192 -4.35 0.99 0.31
N ILE A 193 -3.97 2.18 0.74
CA ILE A 193 -2.57 2.63 0.84
C ILE A 193 -2.25 2.79 2.32
N VAL A 194 -1.40 1.91 2.85
CA VAL A 194 -0.99 1.88 4.25
C VAL A 194 0.40 2.49 4.35
N VAL A 195 0.49 3.66 4.98
CA VAL A 195 1.73 4.44 5.05
C VAL A 195 2.27 4.44 6.47
N GLY A 196 3.49 3.92 6.63
CA GLY A 196 4.30 4.07 7.83
C GLY A 196 5.17 5.32 7.77
N GLU A 197 4.79 6.39 8.47
CA GLU A 197 5.49 7.67 8.46
C GLU A 197 6.32 7.84 9.75
N ASP A 198 7.66 7.79 9.62
CA ASP A 198 8.59 7.66 10.74
C ASP A 198 9.06 9.01 11.34
N CYS A 199 8.12 9.94 11.57
CA CYS A 199 8.39 11.26 12.14
C CYS A 199 9.43 12.07 11.32
N SER A 200 9.15 12.21 10.03
CA SER A 200 9.93 13.00 9.08
C SER A 200 10.11 14.44 9.55
N LYS A 201 11.25 15.04 9.17
CA LYS A 201 11.62 16.42 9.48
C LYS A 201 11.38 17.38 8.31
N ASP A 202 11.11 16.84 7.13
CA ASP A 202 10.68 17.61 5.96
C ASP A 202 9.14 17.71 5.88
N ASN A 203 8.63 18.10 4.71
CA ASN A 203 7.20 18.24 4.47
C ASN A 203 6.46 16.92 4.13
N SER A 204 7.09 15.74 4.30
CA SER A 204 6.45 14.44 3.98
C SER A 204 5.11 14.24 4.69
N ARG A 205 5.05 14.55 5.99
CA ARG A 205 3.81 14.40 6.79
C ARG A 205 2.70 15.33 6.31
N GLU A 206 3.04 16.56 5.93
CA GLU A 206 2.07 17.52 5.40
C GLU A 206 1.47 17.02 4.09
N ILE A 207 2.32 16.52 3.17
CA ILE A 207 1.89 15.92 1.90
C ILE A 207 0.92 14.76 2.18
N LEU A 208 1.27 13.83 3.07
CA LEU A 208 0.40 12.68 3.39
C LEU A 208 -0.97 13.10 3.93
N LEU A 209 -1.01 14.08 4.85
CA LEU A 209 -2.25 14.60 5.40
C LEU A 209 -3.12 15.25 4.31
N ASN A 210 -2.51 15.98 3.39
CA ASN A 210 -3.21 16.57 2.25
C ASN A 210 -3.81 15.49 1.34
N TYR A 211 -3.05 14.43 1.01
CA TYR A 211 -3.55 13.31 0.20
C TYR A 211 -4.69 12.54 0.90
N GLN A 212 -4.57 12.27 2.21
CA GLN A 212 -5.64 11.60 2.96
C GLN A 212 -6.93 12.43 2.97
N LYS A 213 -6.83 13.77 3.02
CA LYS A 213 -7.97 14.68 2.92
C LYS A 213 -8.60 14.66 1.52
N LEU A 214 -7.78 14.62 0.46
CA LEU A 214 -8.24 14.60 -0.92
C LEU A 214 -8.86 13.25 -1.32
N TYR A 215 -8.37 12.15 -0.77
CA TYR A 215 -8.78 10.78 -1.07
C TYR A 215 -9.22 10.03 0.21
N PRO A 216 -10.35 10.43 0.80
CA PRO A 216 -10.85 9.87 2.04
C PRO A 216 -11.13 8.37 1.90
N GLY A 217 -10.63 7.59 2.86
CA GLY A 217 -10.78 6.13 2.87
C GLY A 217 -9.77 5.37 1.99
N LYS A 218 -8.92 6.06 1.22
CA LYS A 218 -7.82 5.41 0.47
C LYS A 218 -6.55 5.26 1.31
N PHE A 219 -6.26 6.24 2.16
CA PHE A 219 -5.02 6.29 2.94
C PHE A 219 -5.24 5.91 4.40
N LYS A 220 -4.48 4.92 4.87
CA LYS A 220 -4.30 4.59 6.28
C LYS A 220 -2.91 5.04 6.73
N LEU A 221 -2.85 6.21 7.36
CA LEU A 221 -1.61 6.81 7.81
C LEU A 221 -1.27 6.37 9.24
N LEU A 222 -0.09 5.78 9.43
CA LEU A 222 0.52 5.52 10.73
C LEU A 222 1.55 6.62 10.99
N LEU A 223 1.12 7.69 11.67
CA LEU A 223 1.96 8.85 11.96
C LEU A 223 2.63 8.68 13.32
N HIS A 224 3.91 8.31 13.34
CA HIS A 224 4.62 8.06 14.61
C HIS A 224 4.96 9.37 15.33
N PRO A 225 4.72 9.50 16.65
CA PRO A 225 5.01 10.74 17.38
C PRO A 225 6.51 11.03 17.48
N ASN A 226 7.35 10.00 17.37
CA ASN A 226 8.81 10.07 17.34
C ASN A 226 9.34 9.10 16.27
N ASN A 227 10.59 9.28 15.85
CA ASN A 227 11.25 8.31 14.96
C ASN A 227 11.47 7.00 15.74
N ILE A 228 10.87 5.92 15.28
CA ILE A 228 11.00 4.56 15.83
C ILE A 228 11.96 3.70 15.00
N GLY A 229 12.35 4.18 13.82
CA GLY A 229 13.27 3.53 12.91
C GLY A 229 12.56 2.56 11.97
N ALA A 230 13.24 2.26 10.85
CA ALA A 230 12.69 1.49 9.74
C ALA A 230 12.11 0.11 10.15
N VAL A 231 12.74 -0.60 11.09
CA VAL A 231 12.32 -1.96 11.47
C VAL A 231 10.99 -1.96 12.22
N ASP A 232 10.84 -1.11 13.24
CA ASP A 232 9.59 -1.03 14.01
C ASP A 232 8.47 -0.44 13.13
N ASN A 233 8.79 0.58 12.32
CA ASN A 233 7.84 1.17 11.39
C ASN A 233 7.38 0.17 10.32
N GLN A 234 8.27 -0.66 9.77
CA GLN A 234 7.91 -1.73 8.82
C GLN A 234 6.95 -2.73 9.45
N ASN A 235 7.26 -3.24 10.64
CA ASN A 235 6.40 -4.24 11.29
C ASN A 235 5.01 -3.67 11.59
N MET A 236 4.93 -2.44 12.11
CA MET A 236 3.66 -1.77 12.36
C MET A 236 2.86 -1.54 11.08
N THR A 237 3.52 -1.14 9.99
CA THR A 237 2.88 -0.93 8.68
C THR A 237 2.36 -2.24 8.10
N TYR A 238 3.14 -3.31 8.18
CA TYR A 238 2.75 -4.64 7.72
C TYR A 238 1.52 -5.17 8.50
N GLU A 239 1.53 -5.07 9.82
CA GLU A 239 0.42 -5.53 10.66
C GLU A 239 -0.88 -4.75 10.38
N ASN A 240 -0.77 -3.52 9.89
CA ASN A 240 -1.90 -2.68 9.53
C ASN A 240 -2.40 -2.88 8.09
N CYS A 241 -1.69 -3.65 7.27
CA CYS A 241 -2.15 -4.09 5.95
C CYS A 241 -3.25 -5.15 6.11
N SER A 242 -4.45 -4.85 5.60
CA SER A 242 -5.61 -5.73 5.70
C SER A 242 -5.84 -6.59 4.46
N GLY A 243 -5.11 -6.29 3.38
CA GLY A 243 -5.12 -6.95 2.10
C GLY A 243 -4.95 -8.47 2.16
N LYS A 244 -5.68 -9.20 1.30
CA LYS A 244 -5.31 -10.59 0.93
C LYS A 244 -3.91 -10.62 0.30
N TYR A 245 -3.55 -9.56 -0.42
CA TYR A 245 -2.24 -9.35 -1.00
C TYR A 245 -1.62 -8.06 -0.48
N ILE A 246 -0.29 -8.02 -0.47
CA ILE A 246 0.50 -6.83 -0.17
C ILE A 246 1.35 -6.51 -1.38
N ALA A 247 1.29 -5.25 -1.82
CA ALA A 247 2.18 -4.67 -2.82
C ALA A 247 3.10 -3.67 -2.10
N ILE A 248 4.40 -3.63 -2.43
CA ILE A 248 5.31 -2.67 -1.80
C ILE A 248 5.67 -1.56 -2.79
N CYS A 249 5.63 -0.31 -2.33
CA CYS A 249 6.24 0.84 -3.00
C CYS A 249 6.75 1.79 -1.93
N GLU A 250 8.06 2.02 -1.85
CA GLU A 250 8.62 2.96 -0.88
C GLU A 250 8.37 4.41 -1.30
N GLY A 251 8.35 5.34 -0.35
CA GLY A 251 7.94 6.74 -0.61
C GLY A 251 8.86 7.53 -1.55
N ASP A 252 10.02 6.98 -1.90
CA ASP A 252 10.99 7.52 -2.84
C ASP A 252 10.95 6.89 -4.25
N ASP A 253 10.17 5.81 -4.41
CA ASP A 253 9.95 5.14 -5.69
C ASP A 253 8.52 5.38 -6.22
N TYR A 254 8.25 4.94 -7.45
CA TYR A 254 6.92 5.07 -8.06
C TYR A 254 6.64 4.00 -9.11
N TRP A 255 5.37 3.75 -9.39
CA TRP A 255 4.94 2.84 -10.45
C TRP A 255 4.77 3.57 -11.78
N ILE A 256 5.03 2.89 -12.90
CA ILE A 256 4.92 3.46 -14.26
C ILE A 256 3.92 2.72 -15.13
N ASP A 257 3.40 1.59 -14.68
CA ASP A 257 2.30 0.87 -15.33
C ASP A 257 1.04 0.94 -14.47
N ALA A 258 0.00 1.60 -14.99
CA ALA A 258 -1.30 1.72 -14.35
C ALA A 258 -2.03 0.37 -14.18
N LEU A 259 -1.58 -0.70 -14.85
CA LEU A 259 -2.13 -2.05 -14.75
C LEU A 259 -1.28 -3.01 -13.89
N LYS A 260 -0.19 -2.53 -13.27
CA LYS A 260 0.72 -3.35 -12.45
C LYS A 260 -0.06 -4.23 -11.46
N LEU A 261 -0.90 -3.61 -10.63
CA LEU A 261 -1.67 -4.35 -9.63
C LEU A 261 -2.62 -5.36 -10.27
N GLN A 262 -3.34 -5.00 -11.34
CA GLN A 262 -4.24 -5.96 -11.96
C GLN A 262 -3.48 -7.17 -12.50
N LYS A 263 -2.40 -6.96 -13.26
CA LYS A 263 -1.61 -8.04 -13.87
C LYS A 263 -1.12 -9.03 -12.82
N GLN A 264 -0.52 -8.52 -11.74
CA GLN A 264 0.04 -9.35 -10.67
C GLN A 264 -1.06 -10.09 -9.89
N ILE A 265 -2.19 -9.44 -9.60
CA ILE A 265 -3.29 -10.05 -8.85
C ILE A 265 -4.06 -11.07 -9.70
N ASP A 266 -4.36 -10.78 -10.97
CA ASP A 266 -5.00 -11.74 -11.87
C ASP A 266 -4.17 -13.02 -12.00
N PHE A 267 -2.85 -12.88 -12.09
CA PHE A 267 -1.95 -14.02 -12.11
C PHE A 267 -2.03 -14.83 -10.81
N LEU A 268 -1.92 -14.18 -9.65
CA LEU A 268 -1.99 -14.88 -8.36
C LEU A 268 -3.37 -15.50 -8.10
N GLU A 269 -4.47 -14.87 -8.50
CA GLU A 269 -5.80 -15.49 -8.33
C GLU A 269 -5.96 -16.74 -9.21
N LYS A 270 -5.38 -16.75 -10.41
CA LYS A 270 -5.45 -17.90 -11.34
C LYS A 270 -4.46 -19.03 -10.99
N ASN A 271 -3.35 -18.72 -10.32
CA ASN A 271 -2.27 -19.66 -10.04
C ASN A 271 -2.00 -19.76 -8.52
N PRO A 272 -2.79 -20.58 -7.79
CA PRO A 272 -2.69 -20.70 -6.32
C PRO A 272 -1.34 -21.23 -5.81
N GLU A 273 -0.57 -21.92 -6.64
CA GLU A 273 0.76 -22.46 -6.33
C GLU A 273 1.86 -21.38 -6.26
N TYR A 274 1.58 -20.15 -6.72
CA TYR A 274 2.49 -19.02 -6.61
C TYR A 274 2.18 -18.21 -5.35
N SER A 275 3.23 -17.88 -4.59
CA SER A 275 3.15 -17.12 -3.34
C SER A 275 3.38 -15.63 -3.55
N LEU A 276 4.20 -15.27 -4.54
CA LEU A 276 4.55 -13.89 -4.87
C LEU A 276 4.91 -13.72 -6.34
N THR A 277 4.86 -12.47 -6.78
CA THR A 277 5.31 -12.03 -8.09
C THR A 277 6.20 -10.79 -7.97
N PHE A 278 7.09 -10.60 -8.93
CA PHE A 278 7.88 -9.39 -9.11
C PHE A 278 8.09 -9.12 -10.60
N HIS A 279 8.61 -7.96 -10.96
CA HIS A 279 8.75 -7.57 -12.36
C HIS A 279 10.01 -6.74 -12.59
N LYS A 280 10.37 -6.55 -13.87
CA LYS A 280 11.50 -5.70 -14.26
C LYS A 280 11.29 -4.26 -13.79
N ILE A 281 12.35 -3.60 -13.36
CA ILE A 281 12.29 -2.19 -12.95
C ILE A 281 13.05 -1.29 -13.93
N LYS A 282 12.63 -0.03 -14.00
CA LYS A 282 13.38 1.03 -14.65
C LYS A 282 14.21 1.76 -13.60
N GLU A 283 15.53 1.73 -13.73
CA GLU A 283 16.41 2.44 -12.80
C GLU A 283 16.45 3.93 -13.11
N ILE A 284 16.32 4.76 -12.08
CA ILE A 284 16.46 6.20 -12.14
C ILE A 284 17.69 6.59 -11.31
N THR A 285 18.81 6.86 -12.00
CA THR A 285 20.08 7.27 -11.38
C THR A 285 20.57 8.59 -11.98
N THR A 286 21.23 9.41 -11.17
CA THR A 286 21.96 10.61 -11.61
C THR A 286 23.46 10.35 -11.81
N ARG A 287 23.93 9.14 -11.49
CA ARG A 287 25.33 8.71 -11.63
C ARG A 287 25.43 7.63 -12.70
N GLU A 288 26.33 7.82 -13.67
CA GLU A 288 26.57 6.90 -14.79
C GLU A 288 27.05 5.51 -14.34
N GLU A 289 27.67 5.42 -13.16
CA GLU A 289 28.25 4.17 -12.64
C GLU A 289 27.52 3.69 -11.38
N ARG A 290 26.44 2.93 -11.55
CA ARG A 290 25.94 2.00 -10.53
C ARG A 290 25.49 0.69 -11.18
N PHE A 291 25.53 -0.39 -10.39
CA PHE A 291 25.06 -1.72 -10.75
C PHE A 291 23.67 -1.65 -11.39
N SER A 292 23.53 -2.23 -12.58
CA SER A 292 22.23 -2.51 -13.19
C SER A 292 21.72 -3.87 -12.73
N TYR A 293 20.45 -3.98 -12.37
CA TYR A 293 19.79 -5.26 -12.13
C TYR A 293 19.66 -6.01 -13.48
N ASP A 294 20.42 -7.10 -13.64
CA ASP A 294 20.37 -7.95 -14.83
C ASP A 294 19.12 -8.85 -14.80
N ASN A 295 17.99 -8.22 -15.04
CA ASN A 295 16.69 -8.86 -15.05
C ASN A 295 16.40 -9.48 -16.43
N PRO A 296 15.95 -10.74 -16.51
CA PRO A 296 15.67 -11.41 -17.78
C PRO A 296 14.66 -10.65 -18.64
N ASN A 297 14.76 -10.77 -19.96
CA ASN A 297 13.76 -10.22 -20.89
C ASN A 297 12.57 -11.17 -21.13
N GLU A 298 12.55 -12.32 -20.45
CA GLU A 298 11.51 -13.33 -20.58
C GLU A 298 10.89 -13.62 -19.22
N GLU A 299 9.63 -14.03 -19.22
CA GLU A 299 8.96 -14.52 -18.01
C GLU A 299 9.73 -15.70 -17.40
N LYS A 300 9.84 -15.71 -16.06
CA LYS A 300 10.46 -16.82 -15.35
C LYS A 300 9.68 -17.22 -14.11
N THR A 301 9.88 -18.46 -13.71
CA THR A 301 9.43 -18.98 -12.43
C THR A 301 10.66 -19.33 -11.61
N TYR A 302 10.68 -18.84 -10.36
CA TYR A 302 11.75 -19.10 -9.41
C TYR A 302 11.21 -19.85 -8.19
N THR A 303 12.11 -20.51 -7.50
CA THR A 303 11.83 -21.22 -6.24
C THR A 303 12.40 -20.46 -5.04
N LEU A 304 12.03 -20.90 -3.83
CA LEU A 304 12.69 -20.46 -2.60
C LEU A 304 14.21 -20.72 -2.66
N GLU A 305 14.64 -21.84 -3.25
CA GLU A 305 16.05 -22.17 -3.37
C GLU A 305 16.79 -21.16 -4.24
N ASP A 306 16.19 -20.73 -5.35
CA ASP A 306 16.79 -19.70 -6.21
C ASP A 306 16.94 -18.36 -5.47
N LEU A 307 15.89 -17.91 -4.78
CA LEU A 307 15.93 -16.68 -3.98
C LEU A 307 16.91 -16.78 -2.78
N SER A 308 17.19 -17.99 -2.29
CA SER A 308 18.15 -18.19 -1.22
C SER A 308 19.61 -18.05 -1.65
N LYS A 309 19.90 -17.94 -2.95
CA LYS A 309 21.26 -17.72 -3.48
C LYS A 309 21.67 -16.25 -3.40
N GLU A 310 20.73 -15.35 -3.69
CA GLU A 310 20.91 -13.90 -3.60
C GLU A 310 19.56 -13.15 -3.61
N ASN A 311 19.55 -11.90 -3.14
CA ASN A 311 18.36 -11.05 -3.22
C ASN A 311 18.24 -10.36 -4.58
N PHE A 312 17.57 -11.02 -5.53
CA PHE A 312 17.33 -10.46 -6.88
C PHE A 312 15.98 -9.73 -7.03
N ILE A 313 15.14 -9.70 -5.99
CA ILE A 313 13.84 -9.04 -6.04
C ILE A 313 14.01 -7.58 -5.59
N VAL A 314 13.73 -6.63 -6.48
CA VAL A 314 13.70 -5.21 -6.14
C VAL A 314 12.36 -4.87 -5.50
N THR A 315 12.39 -4.25 -4.33
CA THR A 315 11.24 -4.11 -3.41
C THR A 315 10.01 -3.47 -4.06
N VAL A 316 10.18 -2.40 -4.85
CA VAL A 316 9.07 -1.68 -5.53
C VAL A 316 8.28 -2.55 -6.52
N SER A 317 8.85 -3.66 -6.98
CA SER A 317 8.26 -4.52 -8.00
C SER A 317 7.32 -5.60 -7.46
N VAL A 318 7.37 -5.87 -6.16
CA VAL A 318 6.80 -7.09 -5.58
C VAL A 318 5.31 -6.97 -5.26
N VAL A 319 4.59 -8.07 -5.46
CA VAL A 319 3.27 -8.35 -4.87
C VAL A 319 3.27 -9.76 -4.32
N PHE A 320 2.84 -9.95 -3.08
CA PHE A 320 2.79 -11.26 -2.44
C PHE A 320 1.48 -11.50 -1.70
N ARG A 321 1.10 -12.77 -1.51
CA ARG A 321 -0.01 -13.16 -0.63
C ARG A 321 0.35 -12.83 0.81
N LYS A 322 -0.58 -12.25 1.57
CA LYS A 322 -0.37 -12.04 3.01
C LYS A 322 -0.45 -13.38 3.76
N ASN A 323 0.67 -14.11 3.78
CA ASN A 323 0.75 -15.44 4.41
C ASN A 323 0.85 -15.39 5.94
N PHE A 324 1.22 -14.24 6.50
CA PHE A 324 1.32 -14.02 7.94
C PHE A 324 0.44 -12.87 8.38
N GLU A 325 -0.41 -13.06 9.38
CA GLU A 325 -1.10 -11.93 10.03
C GLU A 325 -0.15 -11.09 10.89
N LYS A 326 0.83 -11.75 11.53
CA LYS A 326 1.94 -11.12 12.24
C LYS A 326 3.25 -11.71 11.76
N LEU A 327 4.25 -10.87 11.52
CA LEU A 327 5.57 -11.32 11.11
C LEU A 327 6.25 -12.12 12.24
N PRO A 328 7.14 -13.07 11.92
CA PRO A 328 7.93 -13.77 12.92
C PRO A 328 8.66 -12.79 13.84
N GLU A 329 8.70 -13.08 15.15
CA GLU A 329 9.21 -12.14 16.14
C GLU A 329 10.62 -11.64 15.84
N TRP A 330 11.47 -12.49 15.24
CA TRP A 330 12.85 -12.13 14.90
C TRP A 330 12.96 -11.04 13.82
N MET A 331 11.91 -10.80 13.02
CA MET A 331 11.89 -9.73 12.01
C MET A 331 12.12 -8.35 12.63
N LYS A 332 11.68 -8.13 13.88
CA LYS A 332 11.93 -6.87 14.61
C LYS A 332 13.40 -6.61 14.96
N TYR A 333 14.26 -7.60 14.74
CA TYR A 333 15.70 -7.49 14.97
C TYR A 333 16.51 -7.55 13.67
N SER A 334 15.86 -7.79 12.53
CA SER A 334 16.54 -7.83 11.23
C SER A 334 16.77 -6.39 10.72
N PRO A 335 18.02 -5.99 10.41
CA PRO A 335 18.30 -4.66 9.86
C PRO A 335 17.84 -4.50 8.41
N ILE A 336 17.72 -5.60 7.67
CA ILE A 336 17.14 -5.66 6.32
C ILE A 336 15.70 -6.19 6.44
N GLY A 337 14.78 -5.49 5.80
CA GLY A 337 13.35 -5.76 5.91
C GLY A 337 12.78 -6.61 4.78
N ASP A 338 13.17 -6.31 3.56
CA ASP A 338 12.62 -6.85 2.31
C ASP A 338 13.12 -8.27 2.02
N TYR A 339 14.43 -8.52 2.04
CA TYR A 339 14.97 -9.84 1.70
C TYR A 339 14.43 -10.96 2.61
N PRO A 340 14.39 -10.80 3.94
CA PRO A 340 13.77 -11.79 4.80
C PRO A 340 12.27 -11.96 4.53
N LEU A 341 11.56 -10.87 4.24
CA LEU A 341 10.13 -10.90 3.91
C LEU A 341 9.87 -11.66 2.59
N HIS A 342 10.73 -11.50 1.59
CA HIS A 342 10.62 -12.23 0.32
C HIS A 342 10.85 -13.73 0.52
N LEU A 343 11.90 -14.13 1.25
CA LEU A 343 12.16 -15.54 1.57
C LEU A 343 11.02 -16.17 2.39
N LEU A 344 10.49 -15.44 3.37
CA LEU A 344 9.34 -15.89 4.17
C LEU A 344 8.09 -16.10 3.33
N ASN A 345 7.84 -15.28 2.31
CA ASN A 345 6.69 -15.50 1.42
C ASN A 345 6.97 -16.61 0.40
N ALA A 346 8.19 -16.68 -0.15
CA ALA A 346 8.60 -17.71 -1.08
C ALA A 346 8.54 -19.13 -0.47
N SER A 347 8.57 -19.27 0.86
CA SER A 347 8.36 -20.57 1.51
C SER A 347 6.95 -21.13 1.39
N PHE A 348 5.99 -20.36 0.85
CA PHE A 348 4.61 -20.80 0.63
C PHE A 348 4.30 -21.17 -0.83
N GLY A 349 5.24 -21.02 -1.76
CA GLY A 349 4.99 -21.33 -3.17
C GLY A 349 5.95 -20.66 -4.13
N LEU A 350 5.71 -20.87 -5.42
CA LEU A 350 6.55 -20.40 -6.51
C LEU A 350 6.54 -18.86 -6.62
N ILE A 351 7.60 -18.34 -7.25
CA ILE A 351 7.80 -16.92 -7.51
C ILE A 351 7.63 -16.67 -9.00
N LYS A 352 6.76 -15.74 -9.39
CA LYS A 352 6.61 -15.31 -10.79
C LYS A 352 7.42 -14.05 -11.07
N TYR A 353 8.16 -14.06 -12.17
CA TYR A 353 8.78 -12.87 -12.74
C TYR A 353 8.05 -12.43 -14.02
N PHE A 354 7.76 -11.13 -14.12
CA PHE A 354 7.27 -10.47 -15.33
C PHE A 354 8.37 -9.62 -15.97
N PRO A 355 8.63 -9.75 -17.29
CA PRO A 355 9.70 -9.02 -17.97
C PRO A 355 9.34 -7.56 -18.27
N GLU A 356 8.09 -7.14 -18.06
CA GLU A 356 7.69 -5.75 -18.29
C GLU A 356 8.20 -4.81 -17.19
N GLU A 357 8.65 -3.63 -17.61
CA GLU A 357 8.96 -2.53 -16.68
C GLU A 357 7.66 -1.90 -16.17
N MET A 358 7.34 -2.12 -14.89
CA MET A 358 6.11 -1.58 -14.28
C MET A 358 6.38 -0.61 -13.12
N ALA A 359 7.64 -0.43 -12.71
CA ALA A 359 8.04 0.52 -11.66
C ALA A 359 9.38 1.19 -11.96
N ALA A 360 9.55 2.39 -11.42
CA ALA A 360 10.79 3.14 -11.45
C ALA A 360 11.45 3.12 -10.07
N TYR A 361 12.70 2.64 -10.02
CA TYR A 361 13.50 2.53 -8.80
C TYR A 361 14.53 3.66 -8.73
N ARG A 362 14.46 4.52 -7.73
CA ARG A 362 15.39 5.64 -7.55
C ARG A 362 16.63 5.21 -6.79
N VAL A 363 17.76 5.32 -7.47
CA VAL A 363 19.04 4.89 -6.92
C VAL A 363 19.67 6.05 -6.14
N GLY A 364 19.88 5.87 -4.84
CA GLY A 364 20.52 6.87 -3.96
C GLY A 364 19.55 7.73 -3.15
N SER A 365 18.24 7.45 -3.20
CA SER A 365 17.22 8.09 -2.37
C SER A 365 16.94 7.32 -1.08
N GLY A 366 16.97 5.98 -1.13
CA GLY A 366 16.60 5.11 -0.02
C GLY A 366 17.71 4.80 0.99
N ILE A 367 17.33 4.26 2.14
CA ILE A 367 18.22 3.95 3.28
C ILE A 367 19.35 2.98 2.89
N TRP A 368 19.08 1.96 2.08
CA TRP A 368 20.08 0.96 1.69
C TRP A 368 21.11 1.53 0.71
N SER A 369 20.64 2.19 -0.35
CA SER A 369 21.47 2.69 -1.45
C SER A 369 22.38 3.88 -1.08
N THR A 370 22.17 4.47 0.10
CA THR A 370 22.95 5.57 0.69
C THR A 370 23.94 5.10 1.76
N GLN A 371 23.87 3.84 2.20
CA GLN A 371 24.85 3.27 3.14
C GLN A 371 26.22 3.07 2.49
N ASN A 372 27.27 3.05 3.32
CA ASN A 372 28.59 2.58 2.89
C ASN A 372 28.59 1.04 2.79
N THR A 373 29.55 0.51 2.03
CA THR A 373 29.67 -0.92 1.76
C THR A 373 29.84 -1.78 3.02
N VAL A 374 30.54 -1.29 4.05
CA VAL A 374 30.76 -2.05 5.29
C VAL A 374 29.45 -2.21 6.06
N ASP A 375 28.67 -1.14 6.22
CA ASP A 375 27.36 -1.21 6.86
C ASP A 375 26.40 -2.14 6.11
N GLN A 376 26.41 -2.10 4.77
CA GLN A 376 25.64 -3.03 3.95
C GLN A 376 26.02 -4.49 4.24
N ILE A 377 27.31 -4.83 4.20
CA ILE A 377 27.76 -6.21 4.46
C ILE A 377 27.39 -6.65 5.89
N VAL A 378 27.62 -5.80 6.90
CA VAL A 378 27.31 -6.13 8.30
C VAL A 378 25.81 -6.34 8.49
N ASN A 379 24.97 -5.47 7.92
CA ASN A 379 23.52 -5.61 8.00
C ASN A 379 23.04 -6.91 7.30
N THR A 380 23.59 -7.23 6.13
CA THR A 380 23.32 -8.49 5.43
C THR A 380 23.67 -9.70 6.30
N MET A 381 24.88 -9.73 6.88
CA MET A 381 25.29 -10.83 7.78
C MET A 381 24.35 -10.99 8.97
N PHE A 382 23.82 -9.90 9.53
CA PHE A 382 22.86 -9.97 10.61
C PHE A 382 21.53 -10.57 10.21
N SER A 383 20.97 -10.13 9.09
CA SER A 383 19.75 -10.71 8.53
C SER A 383 19.93 -12.18 8.18
N LEU A 384 21.06 -12.56 7.58
CA LEU A 384 21.38 -13.94 7.24
C LEU A 384 21.42 -14.87 8.47
N LYS A 385 21.88 -14.41 9.64
CA LYS A 385 21.84 -15.24 10.86
C LYS A 385 20.43 -15.63 11.28
N PHE A 386 19.48 -14.69 11.19
CA PHE A 386 18.09 -15.00 11.50
C PHE A 386 17.50 -15.97 10.47
N LEU A 387 17.82 -15.76 9.19
CA LEU A 387 17.37 -16.64 8.11
C LEU A 387 17.95 -18.06 8.22
N LEU A 388 19.24 -18.20 8.55
CA LEU A 388 19.88 -19.50 8.81
C LEU A 388 19.16 -20.26 9.93
N GLN A 389 18.82 -19.57 11.02
CA GLN A 389 18.08 -20.19 12.12
C GLN A 389 16.65 -20.57 11.69
N HIS A 390 15.98 -19.71 10.90
CA HIS A 390 14.63 -19.95 10.42
C HIS A 390 14.55 -21.14 9.47
N PHE A 391 15.48 -21.22 8.51
CA PHE A 391 15.52 -22.24 7.46
C PHE A 391 16.44 -23.43 7.78
N LYS A 392 16.82 -23.63 9.05
CA LYS A 392 17.73 -24.71 9.48
C LYS A 392 17.33 -26.13 9.07
N ASN A 393 16.04 -26.35 8.78
CA ASN A 393 15.49 -27.65 8.38
C ASN A 393 15.37 -27.80 6.84
N ASN A 394 15.62 -26.75 6.06
CA ASN A 394 15.66 -26.80 4.61
C ASN A 394 17.14 -26.74 4.18
N LYS A 395 17.72 -27.91 3.87
CA LYS A 395 19.16 -28.06 3.65
C LYS A 395 19.68 -27.15 2.53
N ASP A 396 19.02 -27.16 1.36
CA ASP A 396 19.51 -26.42 0.18
C ASP A 396 19.45 -24.90 0.42
N VAL A 397 18.35 -24.42 1.01
CA VAL A 397 18.21 -23.02 1.41
C VAL A 397 19.23 -22.64 2.48
N PHE A 398 19.44 -23.49 3.48
CA PHE A 398 20.42 -23.25 4.54
C PHE A 398 21.84 -23.16 3.98
N ASP A 399 22.21 -24.07 3.09
CA ASP A 399 23.55 -24.10 2.48
C ASP A 399 23.79 -22.87 1.58
N ASN A 400 22.79 -22.41 0.84
CA ASN A 400 22.87 -21.17 0.05
C ASN A 400 23.02 -19.93 0.94
N LEU A 401 22.19 -19.78 1.98
CA LEU A 401 22.29 -18.68 2.95
C LEU A 401 23.63 -18.70 3.71
N LYS A 402 24.15 -19.89 4.02
CA LYS A 402 25.44 -20.07 4.68
C LYS A 402 26.58 -19.64 3.76
N THR A 403 26.48 -19.97 2.48
CA THR A 403 27.43 -19.53 1.45
C THR A 403 27.47 -18.00 1.38
N GLN A 404 26.31 -17.34 1.31
CA GLN A 404 26.24 -15.88 1.36
C GLN A 404 26.87 -15.29 2.62
N TYR A 405 26.61 -15.89 3.78
CA TYR A 405 27.17 -15.44 5.06
C TYR A 405 28.70 -15.54 5.07
N ILE A 406 29.26 -16.64 4.57
CA ILE A 406 30.71 -16.84 4.44
C ILE A 406 31.31 -15.84 3.46
N THR A 407 30.66 -15.59 2.32
CA THR A 407 31.11 -14.59 1.33
C THR A 407 31.15 -13.19 1.95
N CYS A 408 30.12 -12.80 2.69
CA CYS A 408 30.11 -11.52 3.42
C CYS A 408 31.23 -11.44 4.45
N GLN A 409 31.46 -12.54 5.19
CA GLN A 409 32.55 -12.61 6.16
C GLN A 409 33.93 -12.43 5.50
N GLN A 410 34.17 -13.11 4.37
CA GLN A 410 35.41 -12.97 3.59
C GLN A 410 35.57 -11.55 3.04
N ALA A 411 34.49 -10.93 2.55
CA ALA A 411 34.52 -9.56 2.04
C ALA A 411 34.92 -8.54 3.13
N LEU A 412 34.51 -8.75 4.39
CA LEU A 412 34.94 -7.92 5.52
C LEU A 412 36.41 -8.14 5.91
N LEU A 413 36.94 -9.35 5.72
CA LEU A 413 38.32 -9.70 6.09
C LEU A 413 39.35 -9.30 5.01
N ARG A 414 38.96 -9.33 3.73
CA ARG A 414 39.85 -9.06 2.58
C ARG A 414 40.66 -7.75 2.70
N PRO A 415 40.10 -6.59 3.13
CA PRO A 415 40.90 -5.36 3.29
C PRO A 415 42.05 -5.50 4.31
N PHE A 416 41.86 -6.31 5.35
CA PHE A 416 42.88 -6.60 6.36
C PHE A 416 43.96 -7.56 5.82
N GLU A 417 43.57 -8.51 4.96
CA GLU A 417 44.46 -9.47 4.30
C GLU A 417 45.32 -8.80 3.20
N GLU A 418 44.73 -7.85 2.45
CA GLU A 418 45.37 -7.18 1.30
C GLU A 418 46.08 -5.86 1.66
N LYS A 419 46.13 -5.45 2.94
CA LYS A 419 46.67 -4.16 3.41
C LYS A 419 46.09 -2.92 2.69
N ARG A 420 44.87 -3.01 2.16
CA ARG A 420 44.16 -1.87 1.56
C ARG A 420 43.24 -1.28 2.61
N ALA A 421 43.67 -0.18 3.22
CA ALA A 421 42.80 0.60 4.09
C ALA A 421 41.70 1.22 3.23
N LEU A 422 40.49 0.65 3.28
CA LEU A 422 39.28 1.45 3.02
C LEU A 422 39.34 2.65 3.98
N GLU A 423 38.94 3.85 3.54
CA GLU A 423 38.85 5.04 4.40
C GLU A 423 37.82 4.82 5.52
N ILE A 424 38.27 4.12 6.55
CA ILE A 424 37.63 3.85 7.82
C ILE A 424 38.06 5.00 8.74
N LYS A 425 37.11 5.81 9.24
CA LYS A 425 37.43 6.89 10.19
C LYS A 425 38.02 6.31 11.50
N ILE A 426 39.20 6.83 11.88
CA ILE A 426 40.15 6.33 12.90
C ILE A 426 39.66 6.45 14.36
N LYS A 427 38.68 5.63 14.77
CA LYS A 427 38.52 5.27 16.20
C LYS A 427 38.54 3.75 16.43
N ASP A 428 38.70 2.99 15.34
CA ASP A 428 38.55 1.54 15.30
C ASP A 428 39.86 0.74 15.12
N TYR A 429 41.03 1.36 14.88
CA TYR A 429 42.12 0.59 14.28
C TYR A 429 42.97 -0.30 15.22
N ASN A 430 43.11 -0.01 16.52
CA ASN A 430 43.98 -0.83 17.42
C ASN A 430 43.20 -1.81 18.33
N TYR A 431 41.87 -1.85 18.22
CA TYR A 431 41.00 -2.78 18.97
C TYR A 431 40.53 -3.97 18.11
N LEU A 432 40.40 -3.76 16.80
CA LEU A 432 40.16 -4.79 15.79
C LEU A 432 41.32 -5.80 15.69
N GLU A 433 42.52 -5.38 16.04
CA GLU A 433 43.74 -6.17 15.88
C GLU A 433 43.89 -7.30 16.91
N LYS A 434 43.14 -7.30 18.03
CA LYS A 434 43.40 -8.25 19.13
C LYS A 434 42.52 -9.50 19.21
N ASN A 435 41.24 -9.52 18.79
CA ASN A 435 40.37 -10.70 19.03
C ASN A 435 39.08 -10.76 18.17
N ILE A 436 39.13 -11.35 16.98
CA ILE A 436 37.94 -11.94 16.37
C ILE A 436 37.59 -13.22 17.15
N SER A 437 36.65 -13.10 18.09
CA SER A 437 35.83 -14.21 18.56
C SER A 437 34.35 -13.83 18.46
N LEU A 438 33.51 -14.82 18.15
CA LEU A 438 32.07 -14.70 17.93
C LEU A 438 31.34 -13.94 19.06
N ASN A 439 31.88 -13.99 20.29
CA ASN A 439 31.37 -13.30 21.47
C ASN A 439 31.49 -11.76 21.41
N TYR A 440 32.44 -11.19 20.66
CA TYR A 440 32.63 -9.73 20.61
C TYR A 440 31.78 -9.05 19.54
N LEU A 441 31.49 -9.75 18.43
CA LEU A 441 30.45 -9.34 17.47
C LEU A 441 29.07 -9.26 18.16
N LEU A 442 28.78 -10.22 19.05
CA LEU A 442 27.59 -10.23 19.91
C LEU A 442 27.57 -9.09 20.95
N LYS A 443 28.73 -8.67 21.46
CA LYS A 443 28.85 -7.53 22.39
C LYS A 443 28.73 -6.17 21.70
N MET A 444 29.22 -6.07 20.45
CA MET A 444 29.10 -4.89 19.59
C MET A 444 27.66 -4.68 19.13
N LEU A 445 26.97 -5.77 18.77
CA LEU A 445 25.52 -5.81 18.63
C LEU A 445 24.80 -5.36 19.90
N GLN A 446 25.17 -5.92 21.07
CA GLN A 446 24.62 -5.50 22.36
C GLN A 446 24.88 -4.02 22.65
N THR A 447 25.98 -3.43 22.20
CA THR A 447 26.31 -2.01 22.42
C THR A 447 25.54 -1.09 21.45
N LYS A 448 25.35 -1.49 20.18
CA LYS A 448 24.40 -0.84 19.25
C LYS A 448 22.96 -0.95 19.77
N PHE A 449 22.60 -2.11 20.33
CA PHE A 449 21.30 -2.39 20.98
C PHE A 449 21.09 -1.53 22.25
N LEU A 450 22.11 -1.41 23.12
CA LEU A 450 22.08 -0.58 24.33
C LEU A 450 22.12 0.93 24.04
N LYS A 451 22.79 1.38 22.95
CA LYS A 451 22.71 2.78 22.48
C LYS A 451 21.33 3.12 21.90
N LYS A 452 20.71 2.20 21.13
CA LYS A 452 19.31 2.33 20.69
C LYS A 452 18.33 2.35 21.87
N LEU A 453 18.60 1.59 22.94
CA LEU A 453 17.81 1.60 24.17
C LEU A 453 18.02 2.85 25.05
N ARG A 454 19.19 3.49 25.01
CA ARG A 454 19.48 4.74 25.75
C ARG A 454 18.98 6.02 25.06
N LEU A 455 18.56 5.93 23.80
CA LEU A 455 17.91 7.03 23.06
C LEU A 455 16.38 7.07 23.27
N LYS A 456 15.84 6.23 24.16
CA LYS A 456 14.42 6.18 24.56
C LYS A 456 14.13 6.83 25.94
N ASN A 457 15.03 7.64 26.49
CA ASN A 457 14.76 8.48 27.67
C ASN A 457 14.60 9.94 27.27
#